data_AF-A0A1B1AH83-F1
#
_entry.id   AF-A0A1B1AH83-F1
#
_cell.length_a   1.000
_cell.length_b   1.000
_cell.length_c   1.000
_cell.angle_alpha   90.00
_cell.angle_beta   90.00
_cell.angle_gamma   90.00
#
_symmetry.space_group_name_H-M   'P 1'
#
loop_
_entity.id
_entity.type
_entity.pdbx_description
1 polymer ?
#
loop_
_entity_poly.entity_id
_entity_poly.type
_entity_poly.pdbx_seq_one_letter_code
_entity_poly.pdbx_strand_id
1 'polypeptide(L)'
;MDDPDEAARVIANGTWLYDSAVPFPVSIVAFPFDYWLEVGPADYEDAPVEPTPIGPDGHLYYVSFGARRVDSPGYASIEEAKAEAQRRVPSVIAWG
;
A
#
# COMPACT_ATOMS: atom_id res chain seq x y z
N MET A 1 7.27 -22.03 1.10
CA MET A 1 6.43 -20.84 1.19
C MET A 1 7.24 -19.79 0.46
N ASP A 2 6.80 -19.43 -0.74
CA ASP A 2 7.48 -18.39 -1.53
C ASP A 2 7.42 -17.08 -0.74
N ASP A 3 8.47 -16.26 -0.87
CA ASP A 3 8.56 -14.98 -0.19
C ASP A 3 7.37 -14.11 -0.66
N PRO A 4 6.45 -13.66 0.22
CA PRO A 4 5.32 -12.83 -0.20
C PRO A 4 5.78 -11.56 -0.94
N ASP A 5 7.00 -11.09 -0.67
CA ASP A 5 7.62 -9.96 -1.38
C ASP A 5 7.92 -10.29 -2.85
N GLU A 6 8.05 -11.56 -3.24
CA GLU A 6 8.28 -12.00 -4.63
C GLU A 6 7.02 -11.83 -5.50
N ALA A 7 5.83 -11.85 -4.90
CA ALA A 7 4.56 -11.60 -5.58
C ALA A 7 4.18 -10.11 -5.64
N ALA A 8 4.88 -9.25 -4.90
CA ALA A 8 4.61 -7.82 -4.81
C ALA A 8 4.96 -7.11 -6.11
N ARG A 9 3.99 -6.41 -6.71
CA ARG A 9 4.24 -5.57 -7.89
C ARG A 9 3.99 -4.11 -7.57
N VAL A 10 5.00 -3.27 -7.73
CA VAL A 10 4.83 -1.81 -7.66
C VAL A 10 4.09 -1.33 -8.91
N ILE A 11 2.93 -0.70 -8.73
CA ILE A 11 2.05 -0.22 -9.81
C ILE A 11 2.12 1.29 -9.98
N ALA A 12 2.37 2.04 -8.91
CA ALA A 12 2.57 3.48 -8.96
C ALA A 12 3.65 3.91 -7.97
N ASN A 13 4.38 4.95 -8.34
CA ASN A 13 5.32 5.63 -7.46
C ASN A 13 4.95 7.10 -7.38
N GLY A 14 5.11 7.68 -6.20
CA GLY A 14 4.90 9.08 -5.96
C GLY A 14 5.93 9.61 -4.96
N THR A 15 5.90 10.93 -4.79
CA THR A 15 6.74 11.62 -3.81
C THR A 15 5.91 12.69 -3.12
N TRP A 16 6.08 12.82 -1.81
CA TRP A 16 5.48 13.88 -1.00
C TRP A 16 6.57 14.60 -0.22
N LEU A 17 6.28 15.79 0.30
CA LEU A 17 7.23 16.60 1.07
C LEU A 17 6.90 16.52 2.56
N TYR A 18 7.75 15.86 3.33
CA TYR A 18 7.74 15.97 4.78
C TYR A 18 8.24 17.34 5.20
N ASP A 19 7.51 17.98 6.11
CA ASP A 19 7.78 19.34 6.59
C ASP A 19 7.96 20.35 5.43
N SER A 20 7.21 20.14 4.34
CA SER A 20 7.27 20.95 3.11
C SER A 20 8.65 21.05 2.43
N ALA A 21 9.63 20.22 2.81
CA ALA A 21 11.02 20.38 2.35
C ALA A 21 11.73 19.06 2.01
N VAL A 22 11.45 17.98 2.73
CA VAL A 22 12.16 16.71 2.56
C VAL A 22 11.34 15.77 1.68
N PRO A 23 11.83 15.33 0.51
CA PRO A 23 11.10 14.39 -0.32
C PRO A 23 11.08 13.01 0.31
N PHE A 24 9.88 12.44 0.46
CA PHE A 24 9.65 11.08 0.91
C PHE A 24 8.93 10.29 -0.18
N PRO A 25 9.37 9.04 -0.44
CA PRO A 25 8.73 8.19 -1.43
C PRO A 25 7.41 7.66 -0.90
N VAL A 26 6.52 7.35 -1.84
CA VAL A 26 5.32 6.55 -1.61
C VAL A 26 5.09 5.67 -2.83
N SER A 27 4.69 4.43 -2.61
CA SER A 27 4.42 3.46 -3.66
C SER A 27 3.07 2.81 -3.44
N ILE A 28 2.38 2.48 -4.54
CA ILE A 28 1.23 1.59 -4.53
C ILE A 28 1.69 0.22 -4.98
N VAL A 29 1.48 -0.79 -4.14
CA VAL A 29 1.87 -2.18 -4.36
C VAL A 29 0.63 -3.03 -4.58
N ALA A 30 0.65 -3.89 -5.58
CA ALA A 30 -0.41 -4.85 -5.85
C ALA A 30 0.02 -6.26 -5.45
N PHE A 31 -0.90 -6.98 -4.80
CA PHE A 31 -0.79 -8.40 -4.49
C PHE A 31 -2.01 -9.14 -5.06
N PRO A 32 -1.85 -10.38 -5.55
CA PRO A 32 -2.97 -11.21 -6.00
C PRO A 32 -3.69 -11.92 -4.84
N PHE A 33 -3.43 -11.53 -3.60
CA PHE A 33 -3.97 -12.08 -2.36
C PHE A 33 -4.02 -10.98 -1.29
N ASP A 34 -4.68 -11.26 -0.16
CA ASP A 34 -4.63 -10.36 0.99
C ASP A 34 -3.33 -10.54 1.77
N TYR A 35 -2.42 -9.58 1.63
CA TYR A 35 -1.12 -9.59 2.29
C TYR A 35 -1.24 -9.81 3.80
N TRP A 36 -2.17 -9.13 4.48
CA TRP A 36 -2.30 -9.21 5.94
C TRP A 36 -2.84 -10.55 6.41
N LEU A 37 -3.59 -11.27 5.57
CA LEU A 37 -4.03 -12.63 5.85
C LEU A 37 -2.85 -13.61 5.77
N GLU A 38 -1.96 -13.44 4.79
CA GLU A 38 -0.82 -14.34 4.56
C GLU A 38 0.32 -14.13 5.58
N VAL A 39 0.68 -12.88 5.89
CA VAL A 39 1.81 -12.60 6.79
C VAL A 39 1.41 -12.50 8.27
N GLY A 40 0.11 -12.43 8.55
CA GLY A 40 -0.44 -12.16 9.87
C GLY A 40 -0.20 -10.71 10.33
N PRO A 41 -0.93 -10.23 11.36
CA PRO A 41 -0.74 -8.89 11.91
C PRO A 41 0.56 -8.86 12.71
N ALA A 42 1.70 -8.68 12.03
CA ALA A 42 2.99 -8.59 12.71
C ALA A 42 3.21 -7.19 13.31
N ASP A 43 2.76 -6.12 12.64
CA ASP A 43 3.09 -4.74 13.02
C ASP A 43 2.06 -3.66 12.59
N TYR A 44 0.95 -4.04 11.94
CA TYR A 44 -0.11 -3.08 11.58
C TYR A 44 -1.29 -3.23 12.54
N GLU A 45 -1.38 -2.34 13.53
CA GLU A 45 -2.43 -2.35 14.57
C GLU A 45 -3.85 -2.30 13.98
N ASP A 46 -4.00 -1.72 12.79
CA ASP A 46 -5.27 -1.57 12.07
C ASP A 46 -5.47 -2.63 10.97
N ALA A 47 -4.75 -3.75 11.01
CA ALA A 47 -4.94 -4.81 10.02
C ALA A 47 -6.38 -5.36 10.07
N PRO A 48 -7.02 -5.59 8.92
CA PRO A 48 -8.37 -6.11 8.89
C PRO A 48 -8.39 -7.51 9.51
N VAL A 49 -9.38 -7.75 10.37
CA VAL A 49 -9.59 -9.03 11.08
C VAL A 49 -10.17 -10.09 10.13
N GLU A 50 -10.87 -9.64 9.09
CA GLU A 50 -11.44 -10.48 8.05
C GLU A 50 -10.70 -10.27 6.72
N PRO A 51 -10.68 -11.29 5.83
CA PRO A 51 -10.06 -11.15 4.52
C PRO A 51 -10.69 -10.01 3.71
N THR A 52 -9.86 -9.18 3.11
CA THR A 52 -10.29 -8.15 2.17
C THR A 52 -10.69 -8.83 0.84
N PRO A 53 -11.88 -8.56 0.30
CA PRO A 53 -12.27 -9.08 -1.01
C PRO A 53 -11.35 -8.56 -2.12
N ILE A 54 -10.79 -9.47 -2.91
CA ILE A 54 -9.94 -9.13 -4.05
C ILE A 54 -10.74 -8.31 -5.08
N GLY A 55 -10.09 -7.30 -5.66
CA GLY A 55 -10.66 -6.43 -6.69
C GLY A 55 -10.98 -7.17 -8.00
N PRO A 56 -11.72 -6.52 -8.92
CA PRO A 56 -12.19 -7.14 -10.17
C PRO A 56 -11.05 -7.51 -11.14
N ASP A 57 -9.86 -6.95 -10.98
CA ASP A 57 -8.66 -7.24 -11.75
C ASP A 57 -7.77 -8.31 -11.10
N GLY A 58 -8.24 -8.95 -10.04
CA GLY A 58 -7.53 -10.02 -9.35
C GLY A 58 -6.46 -9.53 -8.38
N HIS A 59 -6.46 -8.24 -8.00
CA HIS A 59 -5.48 -7.68 -7.09
C HIS A 59 -6.11 -6.94 -5.91
N LEU A 60 -5.32 -6.84 -4.85
CA LEU A 60 -5.47 -5.87 -3.77
C LEU A 60 -4.31 -4.89 -3.82
N TYR A 61 -4.63 -3.62 -3.57
CA TYR A 61 -3.70 -2.51 -3.64
C TYR A 61 -3.39 -1.98 -2.25
N TYR A 62 -2.13 -1.69 -1.99
CA TYR A 62 -1.63 -1.26 -0.69
C TYR A 62 -0.70 -0.06 -0.85
N VAL A 63 -0.65 0.78 0.18
CA VAL A 63 0.26 1.92 0.25
C VAL A 63 1.54 1.50 0.96
N SER A 64 2.70 1.93 0.47
CA SER A 64 4.00 1.82 1.15
C SER A 64 4.71 3.17 1.15
N PHE A 65 5.15 3.66 2.31
CA PHE A 65 5.85 4.94 2.48
C PHE A 65 7.38 4.80 2.51
N GLY A 66 7.92 3.94 1.64
CA GLY A 66 9.36 3.78 1.46
C GLY A 66 10.00 2.64 2.26
N ALA A 67 9.18 1.76 2.86
CA ALA A 67 9.65 0.53 3.49
C ALA A 67 9.55 -0.65 2.52
N ARG A 68 10.18 -1.79 2.88
CA ARG A 68 9.94 -3.08 2.20
C ARG A 68 8.54 -3.65 2.45
N ARG A 69 7.74 -3.01 3.30
CA ARG A 69 6.42 -3.47 3.72
C ARG A 69 5.34 -2.50 3.30
N VAL A 70 4.10 -3.00 3.28
CA VAL A 70 2.90 -2.19 3.13
C VAL A 70 2.49 -1.58 4.47
N ASP A 71 1.94 -0.37 4.42
CA ASP A 71 1.59 0.45 5.57
C ASP A 71 0.07 0.67 5.69
N SER A 72 -0.75 0.04 4.85
CA SER A 72 -2.21 0.23 4.80
C SER A 72 -2.96 -1.11 4.74
N PRO A 73 -4.30 -1.12 4.93
CA PRO A 73 -5.15 -2.23 4.49
C PRO A 73 -5.08 -2.43 2.97
N GLY A 74 -5.67 -3.53 2.50
CA GLY A 74 -5.87 -3.78 1.07
C GLY A 74 -7.06 -2.98 0.53
N TYR A 75 -6.91 -2.47 -0.68
CA TYR A 75 -7.94 -1.74 -1.42
C TYR A 75 -8.28 -2.47 -2.72
N ALA A 76 -9.53 -2.40 -3.15
CA ALA A 76 -10.00 -3.06 -4.37
C ALA A 76 -9.58 -2.32 -5.65
N SER A 77 -9.07 -1.08 -5.53
CA SER A 77 -8.61 -0.29 -6.66
C SER A 77 -7.37 0.57 -6.33
N ILE A 78 -6.61 0.90 -7.38
CA ILE A 78 -5.45 1.80 -7.30
C ILE A 78 -5.86 3.19 -6.78
N GLU A 79 -7.01 3.69 -7.23
CA GLU A 79 -7.46 5.04 -6.89
C GLU A 79 -7.84 5.17 -5.41
N GLU A 80 -8.44 4.14 -4.82
CA GLU A 80 -8.69 4.09 -3.36
C GLU A 80 -7.37 4.09 -2.57
N ALA A 81 -6.39 3.30 -3.00
CA ALA A 81 -5.08 3.26 -2.35
C ALA A 81 -4.34 4.61 -2.46
N LYS A 82 -4.40 5.29 -3.62
CA LYS A 82 -3.85 6.64 -3.80
C LYS A 82 -4.56 7.68 -2.94
N ALA A 83 -5.89 7.62 -2.85
CA ALA A 83 -6.67 8.52 -2.02
C ALA A 83 -6.32 8.34 -0.54
N GLU A 84 -6.17 7.11 -0.08
CA GLU A 84 -5.70 6.83 1.29
C GLU A 84 -4.29 7.37 1.51
N ALA A 85 -3.37 7.11 0.59
CA ALA A 85 -2.00 7.60 0.68
C ALA A 85 -2.00 9.14 0.87
N GLN A 86 -2.79 9.84 0.06
CA GLN A 86 -2.92 11.29 0.13
C GLN A 86 -3.52 11.78 1.46
N ARG A 87 -4.47 11.04 2.04
CA ARG A 87 -5.11 11.35 3.33
C ARG A 87 -4.12 11.30 4.50
N ARG A 88 -3.09 10.46 4.40
CA ARG A 88 -2.12 10.19 5.48
C ARG A 88 -0.93 11.14 5.52
N VAL A 89 -0.73 11.94 4.48
CA VAL A 89 0.40 12.86 4.37
C VAL A 89 -0.07 14.32 4.37
N PRO A 90 0.71 15.26 4.95
CA PRO A 90 0.33 16.67 5.04
C PRO A 90 0.47 17.44 3.71
N SER A 91 1.17 16.89 2.72
CA SER A 91 1.42 17.53 1.43
C SER A 91 0.83 16.74 0.27
N VAL A 92 0.63 17.39 -0.87
CA VAL A 92 0.24 16.71 -2.12
C VAL A 92 1.29 15.67 -2.51
N ILE A 93 0.82 14.49 -2.90
CA ILE A 93 1.65 13.46 -3.53
C ILE A 93 1.73 13.76 -5.03
N ALA A 94 2.95 13.93 -5.52
CA ALA A 94 3.23 13.96 -6.95
C ALA A 94 3.42 12.52 -7.44
N TRP A 95 2.45 12.00 -8.19
CA TRP A 95 2.53 10.69 -8.84
C TRP A 95 3.28 10.80 -10.17
N GLY A 96 4.14 9.80 -10.46
CA GLY A 96 4.90 9.69 -11.71
C GLY A 96 4.20 8.91 -12.81
#